data_AF-D0N0W5-F1
#
_entry.id   AF-D0N0W5-F1
#
_cell.length_a   1.000
_cell.length_b   1.000
_cell.length_c   1.000
_cell.angle_alpha   90.00
_cell.angle_beta   90.00
_cell.angle_gamma   90.00
#
_symmetry.space_group_name_H-M   'P 1'
#
loop_
_entity.id
_entity.type
_entity.pdbx_description
1 polymer ?
#
loop_
_entity_poly.entity_id
_entity_poly.type
_entity_poly.pdbx_seq_one_letter_code
_entity_poly.pdbx_strand_id
1 'polypeptide(L)'
;MGDNAQMRDTFWYKTTGMEFLTTAFKTANSVKKSLGLKTKLYYNDYNTNTINAKSTAVLNMVKKLMDEGVVIDGVGFQSHFQYTDKSTAADQVANFERFTALGLDVALTEVDVTASSNSPSAEEQQQQSNVYKNTVAACKQVKRCVGVTIWGYVDNYSWLKTKAPLPWYQPGGANTALVRKSLYDGIVAGWGGAKNSTQSSGFAPGTVKPAN
;
A
#
# COMPACT_ATOMS: atom_id res chain seq x y z
N MET A 1 -2.39 11.41 -8.86
CA MET A 1 -1.87 11.46 -10.24
C MET A 1 -2.66 10.45 -11.06
N GLY A 2 -2.85 10.68 -12.36
CA GLY A 2 -3.45 9.69 -13.27
C GLY A 2 -2.45 8.60 -13.64
N ASP A 3 -2.92 7.44 -14.09
CA ASP A 3 -2.03 6.34 -14.51
C ASP A 3 -1.28 6.65 -15.82
N ASN A 4 -1.76 7.63 -16.59
CA ASN A 4 -1.06 8.22 -17.73
C ASN A 4 0.02 9.26 -17.34
N ALA A 5 0.38 9.34 -16.05
CA ALA A 5 1.33 10.30 -15.49
C ALA A 5 0.96 11.79 -15.70
N GLN A 6 -0.32 12.07 -16.01
CA GLN A 6 -0.89 13.41 -16.03
C GLN A 6 -1.80 13.62 -14.82
N MET A 7 -2.11 14.87 -14.51
CA MET A 7 -3.08 15.14 -13.45
C MET A 7 -4.42 14.51 -13.78
N ARG A 8 -4.97 13.80 -12.79
CA ARG A 8 -6.24 13.09 -12.95
C ARG A 8 -7.33 14.09 -13.21
N ASP A 9 -8.11 13.80 -14.25
CA ASP A 9 -9.29 14.58 -14.56
C ASP A 9 -10.32 14.43 -13.43
N THR A 10 -10.47 15.49 -12.65
CA THR A 10 -11.38 15.58 -11.50
C THR A 10 -12.08 16.92 -11.54
N PHE A 11 -13.21 17.03 -10.86
CA PHE A 11 -13.89 18.32 -10.65
C PHE A 11 -12.90 19.41 -10.18
N TRP A 12 -12.10 19.12 -9.15
CA TRP A 12 -11.13 20.05 -8.59
C TRP A 12 -10.07 20.53 -9.61
N TYR A 13 -9.50 19.59 -10.36
CA TYR A 13 -8.49 19.92 -11.38
C TYR A 13 -9.09 20.71 -12.54
N LYS A 14 -10.28 20.34 -13.01
CA LYS A 14 -11.01 21.07 -14.07
C LYS A 14 -11.36 22.49 -13.66
N THR A 15 -11.73 22.70 -12.41
CA THR A 15 -12.18 24.01 -11.92
C THR A 15 -11.02 24.94 -11.55
N THR A 16 -9.93 24.41 -10.98
CA THR A 16 -8.87 25.24 -10.36
C THR A 16 -7.47 25.00 -10.91
N GLY A 17 -7.32 24.09 -11.89
CA GLY A 17 -6.01 23.60 -12.28
C GLY A 17 -5.30 22.93 -11.09
N MET A 18 -4.06 23.31 -10.80
CA MET A 18 -3.29 22.74 -9.69
C MET A 18 -3.60 23.37 -8.33
N GLU A 19 -4.34 24.48 -8.29
CA GLU A 19 -4.52 25.26 -7.06
C GLU A 19 -5.24 24.49 -5.95
N PHE A 20 -6.08 23.50 -6.28
CA PHE A 20 -6.73 22.68 -5.26
C PHE A 20 -5.73 21.92 -4.37
N LEU A 21 -4.58 21.47 -4.91
CA LEU A 21 -3.55 20.79 -4.13
C LEU A 21 -2.88 21.77 -3.17
N THR A 22 -2.45 22.92 -3.69
CA THR A 22 -1.84 23.99 -2.89
C THR A 22 -2.79 24.45 -1.79
N THR A 23 -4.07 24.63 -2.11
CA THR A 23 -5.12 25.05 -1.17
C THR A 23 -5.35 23.99 -0.10
N ALA A 24 -5.46 22.71 -0.46
CA ALA A 24 -5.68 21.63 0.49
C ALA A 24 -4.55 21.53 1.53
N PHE A 25 -3.29 21.50 1.09
CA PHE A 25 -2.15 21.40 2.00
C PHE A 25 -1.96 22.68 2.84
N LYS A 26 -2.10 23.88 2.26
CA LYS A 26 -2.00 25.14 3.02
C LYS A 26 -3.11 25.25 4.07
N THR A 27 -4.32 24.85 3.74
CA THR A 27 -5.46 24.83 4.67
C THR A 27 -5.22 23.84 5.81
N ALA A 28 -4.84 22.59 5.50
CA ALA A 28 -4.54 21.57 6.51
C ALA A 28 -3.40 22.01 7.44
N ASN A 29 -2.33 22.61 6.89
CA ASN A 29 -1.21 23.13 7.67
C ASN A 29 -1.63 24.32 8.57
N SER A 30 -2.50 25.21 8.08
CA SER A 30 -3.03 26.32 8.87
C SER A 30 -3.80 25.83 10.10
N VAL A 31 -4.71 24.87 9.90
CA VAL A 31 -5.49 24.27 11.00
C VAL A 31 -4.60 23.47 11.96
N LYS A 32 -3.66 22.68 11.44
CA LYS A 32 -2.66 21.97 12.26
C LYS A 32 -1.92 22.95 13.17
N LYS A 33 -1.46 24.09 12.63
CA LYS A 33 -0.73 25.11 13.39
C LYS A 33 -1.61 25.81 14.42
N SER A 34 -2.84 26.20 14.06
CA SER A 34 -3.75 26.87 15.00
C SER A 34 -4.13 25.99 16.20
N LEU A 35 -4.14 24.68 16.00
CA LEU A 35 -4.41 23.68 17.04
C LEU A 35 -3.13 23.16 17.75
N GLY A 36 -1.94 23.65 17.39
CA GLY A 36 -0.67 23.17 17.98
C GLY A 36 -0.35 21.70 17.69
N LEU A 37 -0.90 21.13 16.62
CA LEU A 37 -0.75 19.72 16.29
C LEU A 37 0.58 19.41 15.60
N LYS A 38 1.14 18.23 15.89
CA LYS A 38 2.36 17.71 15.24
C LYS A 38 2.09 16.78 14.04
N THR A 39 0.84 16.73 13.58
CA THR A 39 0.38 15.84 12.49
C THR A 39 1.18 16.04 11.22
N LYS A 40 1.62 14.97 10.56
CA LYS A 40 2.34 15.04 9.28
C LYS A 40 1.35 15.07 8.11
N LEU A 41 1.63 15.88 7.09
CA LEU A 41 0.81 16.01 5.89
C LEU A 41 1.39 15.15 4.75
N TYR A 42 0.58 14.22 4.23
CA TYR A 42 1.01 13.26 3.21
C TYR A 42 0.27 13.46 1.89
N TYR A 43 0.98 13.28 0.78
CA TYR A 43 0.36 12.93 -0.50
C TYR A 43 0.29 11.42 -0.63
N ASN A 44 -0.84 10.84 -1.04
CA ASN A 44 -1.03 9.39 -1.12
C ASN A 44 -1.52 8.97 -2.52
N ASP A 45 -0.92 7.94 -3.11
CA ASP A 45 -1.33 7.44 -4.45
C ASP A 45 -0.92 5.97 -4.66
N TYR A 46 -1.57 5.29 -5.61
CA TYR A 46 -1.27 3.92 -6.05
C TYR A 46 -0.40 3.90 -7.32
N ASN A 47 0.10 2.72 -7.70
CA ASN A 47 0.96 2.51 -8.89
C ASN A 47 2.24 3.35 -8.88
N THR A 48 2.74 3.67 -7.69
CA THR A 48 3.92 4.53 -7.48
C THR A 48 5.05 3.80 -6.79
N ASN A 49 4.91 2.53 -6.39
CA ASN A 49 5.89 1.79 -5.58
C ASN A 49 7.27 1.63 -6.25
N THR A 50 7.33 1.58 -7.57
CA THR A 50 8.58 1.44 -8.34
C THR A 50 8.81 2.66 -9.24
N ILE A 51 10.03 2.79 -9.76
CA ILE A 51 10.37 3.84 -10.73
C ILE A 51 9.60 3.59 -12.02
N ASN A 52 8.66 4.49 -12.30
CA ASN A 52 7.85 4.53 -13.52
C ASN A 52 7.42 5.98 -13.83
N ALA A 53 6.67 6.17 -14.92
CA ALA A 53 6.19 7.49 -15.33
C ALA A 53 5.34 8.18 -14.25
N LYS A 54 4.41 7.45 -13.61
CA LYS A 54 3.50 7.99 -12.58
C LYS A 54 4.27 8.40 -11.32
N SER A 55 5.15 7.54 -10.79
CA SER A 55 6.02 7.86 -9.64
C SER A 55 6.88 9.10 -9.89
N THR A 56 7.37 9.27 -11.13
CA THR A 56 8.18 10.42 -11.53
C THR A 56 7.34 11.69 -11.61
N ALA A 57 6.13 11.61 -12.16
CA ALA A 57 5.19 12.72 -12.17
C ALA A 57 4.80 13.14 -10.74
N VAL A 58 4.57 12.18 -9.83
CA VAL A 58 4.30 12.45 -8.42
C VAL A 58 5.51 13.12 -7.74
N LEU A 59 6.73 12.61 -7.95
CA LEU A 59 7.96 13.21 -7.40
C LEU A 59 8.11 14.67 -7.85
N ASN A 60 7.95 14.93 -9.15
CA ASN A 60 8.05 16.28 -9.71
C ASN A 60 6.95 17.21 -9.19
N MET A 61 5.72 16.71 -9.07
CA MET A 61 4.60 17.46 -8.53
C MET A 61 4.82 17.84 -7.06
N VAL A 62 5.23 16.88 -6.22
CA VAL A 62 5.52 17.13 -4.80
C VAL A 62 6.68 18.13 -4.65
N LYS A 63 7.77 17.95 -5.41
CA LYS A 63 8.88 18.90 -5.42
C LYS A 63 8.42 20.31 -5.77
N LYS A 64 7.65 20.47 -6.85
CA LYS A 64 7.10 21.76 -7.27
C LYS A 64 6.27 22.43 -6.16
N LEU A 65 5.38 21.68 -5.51
CA LEU A 65 4.57 22.21 -4.40
C LEU A 65 5.45 22.67 -3.22
N MET A 66 6.49 21.90 -2.88
CA MET A 66 7.45 22.28 -1.84
C MET A 66 8.22 23.55 -2.22
N ASP A 67 8.66 23.67 -3.47
CA ASP A 67 9.34 24.88 -3.99
C ASP A 67 8.41 26.12 -3.93
N GLU A 68 7.09 25.93 -4.00
CA GLU A 68 6.05 26.97 -3.84
C GLU A 68 5.65 27.22 -2.36
N GLY A 69 6.40 26.66 -1.41
CA GLY A 69 6.19 26.87 0.03
C GLY A 69 5.05 26.05 0.64
N VAL A 70 4.60 24.98 -0.04
CA VAL A 70 3.62 24.04 0.50
C VAL A 70 4.33 23.06 1.44
N VAL A 71 3.82 22.93 2.67
CA VAL A 71 4.34 21.96 3.64
C VAL A 71 3.82 20.57 3.30
N ILE A 72 4.73 19.68 2.90
CA ILE A 72 4.49 18.25 2.68
C ILE A 72 5.53 17.50 3.50
N ASP A 73 5.07 16.65 4.41
CA ASP A 73 5.93 15.91 5.33
C ASP A 73 6.28 14.51 4.79
N GLY A 74 5.45 13.96 3.90
CA GLY A 74 5.71 12.65 3.32
C GLY A 74 4.87 12.24 2.12
N VAL A 75 5.21 11.09 1.56
CA VAL A 75 4.48 10.43 0.47
C VAL A 75 4.07 9.01 0.88
N GLY A 76 2.77 8.73 0.76
CA GLY A 76 2.17 7.42 0.96
C GLY A 76 2.11 6.65 -0.35
N PHE A 77 2.59 5.42 -0.33
CA PHE A 77 2.47 4.45 -1.40
C PHE A 77 1.35 3.48 -1.01
N GLN A 78 0.21 3.54 -1.70
CA GLN A 78 -0.93 2.68 -1.38
C GLN A 78 -0.53 1.21 -1.39
N SER A 79 0.32 0.79 -2.34
CA SER A 79 0.89 -0.57 -2.35
C SER A 79 -0.15 -1.66 -2.58
N HIS A 80 -1.14 -1.38 -3.44
CA HIS A 80 -2.04 -2.38 -4.00
C HIS A 80 -1.30 -3.18 -5.09
N PHE A 81 -1.15 -4.48 -4.90
CA PHE A 81 -0.45 -5.36 -5.81
C PHE A 81 -1.32 -6.52 -6.32
N GLN A 82 -0.83 -7.18 -7.35
CA GLN A 82 -1.27 -8.48 -7.83
C GLN A 82 -0.21 -9.53 -7.49
N TYR A 83 -0.62 -10.78 -7.32
CA TYR A 83 0.29 -11.90 -7.09
C TYR A 83 1.32 -12.09 -8.22
N THR A 84 1.00 -11.60 -9.42
CA THR A 84 1.90 -11.60 -10.58
C THR A 84 2.97 -10.53 -10.52
N ASP A 85 2.88 -9.53 -9.63
CA ASP A 85 3.87 -8.46 -9.53
C ASP A 85 5.25 -9.02 -9.14
N LYS A 86 6.27 -8.61 -9.88
CA LYS A 86 7.64 -9.12 -9.75
C LYS A 86 8.63 -8.12 -9.16
N SER A 87 8.17 -6.95 -8.74
CA SER A 87 9.06 -5.94 -8.15
C SER A 87 9.81 -6.52 -6.95
N THR A 88 11.13 -6.35 -6.96
CA THR A 88 11.99 -6.74 -5.85
C THR A 88 11.96 -5.66 -4.76
N ALA A 89 12.47 -6.00 -3.57
CA ALA A 89 12.67 -4.99 -2.54
C ALA A 89 13.59 -3.86 -3.03
N ALA A 90 14.62 -4.18 -3.80
CA ALA A 90 15.57 -3.20 -4.35
C ALA A 90 14.90 -2.22 -5.32
N ASP A 91 13.99 -2.69 -6.18
CA ASP A 91 13.24 -1.82 -7.11
C ASP A 91 12.39 -0.78 -6.36
N GLN A 92 11.79 -1.20 -5.24
CA GLN A 92 10.98 -0.32 -4.39
C GLN A 92 11.86 0.63 -3.57
N VAL A 93 12.96 0.15 -2.98
CA VAL A 93 13.96 0.96 -2.26
C VAL A 93 14.47 2.08 -3.16
N ALA A 94 14.91 1.76 -4.37
CA ALA A 94 15.42 2.73 -5.33
C ALA A 94 14.41 3.85 -5.61
N ASN A 95 13.12 3.51 -5.66
CA ASN A 95 12.09 4.52 -5.84
C ASN A 95 11.82 5.33 -4.57
N PHE A 96 11.66 4.68 -3.42
CA PHE A 96 11.45 5.34 -2.13
C PHE A 96 12.56 6.33 -1.81
N GLU A 97 13.82 5.96 -2.09
CA GLU A 97 14.98 6.82 -1.86
C GLU A 97 14.91 8.15 -2.62
N ARG A 98 14.33 8.18 -3.83
CA ARG A 98 14.11 9.43 -4.60
C ARG A 98 13.25 10.43 -3.83
N PHE A 99 12.24 9.94 -3.10
CA PHE A 99 11.37 10.80 -2.28
C PHE A 99 12.07 11.20 -0.99
N THR A 100 12.75 10.26 -0.32
CA THR A 100 13.46 10.57 0.92
C THR A 100 14.65 11.52 0.72
N ALA A 101 15.22 11.56 -0.49
CA ALA A 101 16.25 12.52 -0.89
C ALA A 101 15.73 13.98 -0.93
N LEU A 102 14.40 14.18 -1.02
CA LEU A 102 13.76 15.48 -0.84
C LEU A 102 13.49 15.82 0.64
N GLY A 103 13.93 14.98 1.58
CA GLY A 103 13.64 15.13 3.00
C GLY A 103 12.23 14.68 3.41
N LEU A 104 11.51 13.96 2.54
CA LEU A 104 10.17 13.44 2.82
C LEU A 104 10.25 12.12 3.60
N ASP A 105 9.30 11.88 4.49
CA ASP A 105 9.02 10.52 4.93
C ASP A 105 8.29 9.75 3.84
N VAL A 106 8.45 8.43 3.82
CA VAL A 106 7.62 7.53 3.01
C VAL A 106 6.87 6.57 3.91
N ALA A 107 5.71 6.09 3.46
CA ALA A 107 4.95 5.07 4.18
C ALA A 107 4.24 4.17 3.19
N LEU A 108 4.10 2.89 3.53
CA LEU A 108 3.19 2.00 2.83
C LEU A 108 1.83 2.10 3.53
N THR A 109 0.79 2.51 2.81
CA THR A 109 -0.45 3.01 3.45
C THR A 109 -1.63 2.05 3.33
N GLU A 110 -1.67 1.20 2.31
CA GLU A 110 -2.87 0.41 1.96
C GLU A 110 -2.48 -0.98 1.39
N VAL A 111 -1.46 -1.64 1.97
CA VAL A 111 -0.90 -2.87 1.39
C VAL A 111 -1.95 -3.98 1.31
N ASP A 112 -2.16 -4.48 0.10
CA ASP A 112 -2.88 -5.73 -0.18
C ASP A 112 -2.31 -6.37 -1.46
N VAL A 113 -2.46 -7.70 -1.60
CA VAL A 113 -1.93 -8.43 -2.77
C VAL A 113 -2.97 -9.39 -3.31
N THR A 114 -3.65 -9.04 -4.40
CA THR A 114 -4.69 -9.86 -5.02
C THR A 114 -4.16 -11.17 -5.60
N ALA A 115 -4.91 -12.26 -5.41
CA ALA A 115 -4.80 -13.47 -6.22
C ALA A 115 -5.78 -13.45 -7.41
N SER A 116 -5.79 -14.49 -8.23
CA SER A 116 -6.75 -14.61 -9.34
C SER A 116 -8.21 -14.81 -8.86
N SER A 117 -8.41 -15.43 -7.70
CA SER A 117 -9.73 -15.76 -7.14
C SER A 117 -9.74 -15.72 -5.60
N ASN A 118 -10.88 -16.08 -4.99
CA ASN A 118 -11.02 -16.26 -3.54
C ASN A 118 -10.52 -17.63 -3.04
N SER A 119 -10.10 -18.52 -3.96
CA SER A 119 -9.57 -19.85 -3.66
C SER A 119 -8.22 -20.05 -4.39
N PRO A 120 -7.19 -19.28 -4.04
CA PRO A 120 -5.93 -19.26 -4.77
C PRO A 120 -5.18 -20.59 -4.68
N SER A 121 -4.45 -20.94 -5.73
CA SER A 121 -3.58 -22.13 -5.71
C SER A 121 -2.44 -21.97 -4.70
N ALA A 122 -1.78 -23.07 -4.31
CA ALA A 122 -0.62 -22.99 -3.43
C ALA A 122 0.52 -22.14 -4.03
N GLU A 123 0.66 -22.17 -5.35
CA GLU A 123 1.63 -21.35 -6.08
C GLU A 123 1.29 -19.86 -5.98
N GLU A 124 0.03 -19.48 -6.24
CA GLU A 124 -0.43 -18.10 -6.13
C GLU A 124 -0.26 -17.56 -4.71
N GLN A 125 -0.58 -18.37 -3.70
CA GLN A 125 -0.38 -18.01 -2.29
C GLN A 125 1.10 -17.75 -1.97
N GLN A 126 2.01 -18.55 -2.54
CA GLN A 126 3.46 -18.34 -2.38
C GLN A 126 3.92 -17.07 -3.11
N GLN A 127 3.35 -16.77 -4.27
CA GLN A 127 3.62 -15.53 -5.01
C GLN A 127 3.12 -14.30 -4.24
N GLN A 128 1.89 -14.32 -3.69
CA GLN A 128 1.37 -13.28 -2.81
C GLN A 128 2.29 -13.06 -1.59
N SER A 129 2.71 -14.16 -0.94
CA SER A 129 3.64 -14.10 0.20
C SER A 129 4.98 -13.43 -0.16
N ASN A 130 5.51 -13.70 -1.36
CA ASN A 130 6.73 -13.07 -1.85
C ASN A 130 6.57 -11.57 -2.11
N VAL A 131 5.41 -11.15 -2.65
CA VAL A 131 5.12 -9.71 -2.85
C VAL A 131 5.06 -8.99 -1.51
N TYR A 132 4.32 -9.52 -0.52
CA TYR A 132 4.32 -8.97 0.85
C TYR A 132 5.73 -8.88 1.43
N LYS A 133 6.53 -9.94 1.31
CA LYS A 133 7.92 -9.96 1.78
C LYS A 133 8.74 -8.84 1.17
N ASN A 134 8.74 -8.72 -0.16
CA ASN A 134 9.55 -7.73 -0.87
C ASN A 134 9.16 -6.29 -0.49
N THR A 135 7.86 -6.02 -0.46
CA THR A 135 7.31 -4.71 -0.13
C THR A 135 7.63 -4.30 1.32
N VAL A 136 7.43 -5.19 2.29
CA VAL A 136 7.78 -4.93 3.70
C VAL A 136 9.30 -4.79 3.88
N ALA A 137 10.09 -5.64 3.23
CA ALA A 137 11.55 -5.56 3.27
C ALA A 137 12.08 -4.24 2.69
N ALA A 138 11.43 -3.70 1.65
CA ALA A 138 11.80 -2.41 1.08
C ALA A 138 11.60 -1.28 2.09
N CYS A 139 10.44 -1.24 2.76
CA CYS A 139 10.21 -0.25 3.81
C CYS A 139 11.22 -0.38 4.96
N LYS A 140 11.50 -1.62 5.43
CA LYS A 140 12.51 -1.86 6.47
C LYS A 140 13.90 -1.31 6.11
N GLN A 141 14.30 -1.38 4.85
CA GLN A 141 15.63 -0.94 4.39
C GLN A 141 15.76 0.59 4.30
N VAL A 142 14.66 1.31 4.06
CA VAL A 142 14.68 2.77 3.89
C VAL A 142 14.48 3.46 5.23
N LYS A 143 15.50 4.16 5.74
CA LYS A 143 15.48 4.82 7.06
C LYS A 143 14.29 5.75 7.30
N ARG A 144 13.80 6.43 6.25
CA ARG A 144 12.64 7.34 6.32
C ARG A 144 11.32 6.67 5.89
N CYS A 145 11.29 5.35 5.72
CA CYS A 145 10.03 4.62 5.64
C CYS A 145 9.49 4.40 7.05
N VAL A 146 8.43 5.12 7.41
CA VAL A 146 7.99 5.25 8.81
C VAL A 146 6.94 4.23 9.23
N GLY A 147 6.45 3.40 8.31
CA GLY A 147 5.45 2.39 8.65
C GLY A 147 4.87 1.66 7.46
N VAL A 148 4.18 0.56 7.80
CA VAL A 148 3.42 -0.28 6.88
C VAL A 148 2.02 -0.47 7.44
N THR A 149 1.02 -0.09 6.66
CA THR A 149 -0.40 -0.31 6.96
C THR A 149 -0.98 -1.23 5.90
N ILE A 150 -1.58 -2.33 6.35
CA ILE A 150 -2.37 -3.25 5.50
C ILE A 150 -3.80 -2.72 5.34
N TRP A 151 -4.39 -2.85 4.15
CA TRP A 151 -5.73 -2.31 3.88
C TRP A 151 -6.84 -3.26 4.33
N GLY A 152 -7.00 -3.32 5.65
CA GLY A 152 -7.73 -4.38 6.35
C GLY A 152 -6.80 -5.50 6.78
N TYR A 153 -7.36 -6.61 7.27
CA TYR A 153 -6.56 -7.77 7.67
C TYR A 153 -7.22 -9.12 7.39
N VAL A 154 -8.52 -9.15 7.09
CA VAL A 154 -9.26 -10.39 6.81
C VAL A 154 -10.03 -10.31 5.50
N ASP A 155 -9.87 -11.33 4.65
CA ASP A 155 -10.41 -11.36 3.27
C ASP A 155 -11.92 -11.04 3.20
N ASN A 156 -12.68 -11.51 4.18
CA ASN A 156 -14.15 -11.38 4.25
C ASN A 156 -14.63 -9.91 4.26
N TYR A 157 -13.81 -8.98 4.76
CA TYR A 157 -14.14 -7.55 4.83
C TYR A 157 -13.30 -6.70 3.87
N SER A 158 -12.44 -7.32 3.05
CA SER A 158 -11.68 -6.59 2.05
C SER A 158 -12.59 -5.90 1.04
N TRP A 159 -12.17 -4.76 0.52
CA TRP A 159 -12.78 -4.16 -0.67
C TRP A 159 -12.63 -5.03 -1.94
N LEU A 160 -11.74 -6.03 -1.90
CA LEU A 160 -11.40 -6.96 -2.98
C LEU A 160 -11.85 -8.39 -2.66
N LYS A 161 -13.09 -8.55 -2.17
CA LYS A 161 -13.65 -9.80 -1.59
C LYS A 161 -13.45 -11.07 -2.43
N THR A 162 -13.29 -10.95 -3.75
CA THR A 162 -13.16 -12.07 -4.69
C THR A 162 -11.71 -12.46 -5.02
N LYS A 163 -10.72 -11.89 -4.32
CA LYS A 163 -9.29 -11.99 -4.68
C LYS A 163 -8.37 -12.41 -3.54
N ALA A 164 -8.92 -12.81 -2.39
CA ALA A 164 -8.19 -13.27 -1.20
C ALA A 164 -6.87 -12.52 -0.89
N PRO A 165 -6.86 -11.18 -0.71
CA PRO A 165 -5.62 -10.42 -0.73
C PRO A 165 -4.93 -10.20 0.62
N LEU A 166 -5.57 -10.58 1.74
CA LEU A 166 -5.16 -10.24 3.09
C LEU A 166 -4.59 -11.43 3.87
N PRO A 167 -3.87 -11.20 5.00
CA PRO A 167 -3.14 -12.28 5.67
C PRO A 167 -3.99 -13.25 6.50
N TRP A 168 -5.28 -12.97 6.66
CA TRP A 168 -6.25 -13.87 7.32
C TRP A 168 -7.52 -14.03 6.50
N TYR A 169 -8.25 -15.10 6.77
CA TYR A 169 -9.61 -15.34 6.26
C TYR A 169 -10.47 -16.02 7.32
N GLN A 170 -11.78 -16.07 7.09
CA GLN A 170 -12.75 -16.75 7.96
C GLN A 170 -13.53 -17.80 7.15
N PRO A 171 -13.17 -19.09 7.22
CA PRO A 171 -13.82 -20.15 6.45
C PRO A 171 -15.30 -20.33 6.82
N GLY A 172 -15.68 -20.04 8.06
CA GLY A 172 -17.07 -20.06 8.52
C GLY A 172 -17.88 -18.82 8.17
N GLY A 173 -17.30 -17.88 7.39
CA GLY A 173 -17.94 -16.61 7.07
C GLY A 173 -17.63 -15.50 8.08
N ALA A 174 -18.25 -14.33 7.87
CA ALA A 174 -18.05 -13.14 8.70
C ALA A 174 -18.26 -13.44 10.19
N ASN A 175 -17.41 -12.84 11.05
CA ASN A 175 -17.42 -13.00 12.51
C ASN A 175 -17.10 -14.42 13.03
N THR A 176 -16.51 -15.30 12.21
CA THR A 176 -15.99 -16.61 12.68
C THR A 176 -14.49 -16.58 12.99
N ALA A 177 -13.91 -17.69 13.44
CA ALA A 177 -12.50 -17.76 13.81
C ALA A 177 -11.57 -17.37 12.64
N LEU A 178 -10.55 -16.56 12.93
CA LEU A 178 -9.53 -16.19 11.96
C LEU A 178 -8.60 -17.36 11.68
N VAL A 179 -8.36 -17.63 10.40
CA VAL A 179 -7.34 -18.55 9.93
C VAL A 179 -6.26 -17.74 9.23
N ARG A 180 -5.01 -17.93 9.65
CA ARG A 180 -3.83 -17.27 9.09
C ARG A 180 -3.47 -17.87 7.73
N LYS A 181 -3.01 -17.03 6.80
CA LYS A 181 -2.47 -17.41 5.48
C LYS A 181 -0.95 -17.20 5.41
N SER A 182 -0.32 -17.79 4.40
CA SER A 182 1.11 -17.63 4.10
C SER A 182 1.55 -16.18 3.83
N LEU A 183 0.60 -15.29 3.54
CA LEU A 183 0.84 -13.85 3.38
C LEU A 183 1.37 -13.23 4.68
N TYR A 184 0.92 -13.71 5.85
CA TYR A 184 1.45 -13.29 7.14
C TYR A 184 2.94 -13.65 7.28
N ASP A 185 3.34 -14.85 6.84
CA ASP A 185 4.75 -15.26 6.82
C ASP A 185 5.60 -14.36 5.93
N GLY A 186 5.03 -13.91 4.81
CA GLY A 186 5.66 -12.93 3.93
C GLY A 186 5.97 -11.63 4.68
N ILE A 187 4.99 -11.09 5.41
CA ILE A 187 5.14 -9.88 6.23
C ILE A 187 6.23 -10.07 7.30
N VAL A 188 6.18 -11.16 8.07
CA VAL A 188 7.18 -11.47 9.11
C VAL A 188 8.58 -11.59 8.52
N ALA A 189 8.71 -12.30 7.40
CA ALA A 189 9.99 -12.45 6.70
C ALA A 189 10.52 -11.12 6.15
N GLY A 190 9.64 -10.23 5.67
CA GLY A 190 10.01 -8.88 5.23
C GLY A 190 10.59 -8.04 6.38
N TRP A 191 10.08 -8.21 7.60
CA TRP A 191 10.65 -7.62 8.80
C TRP A 191 11.93 -8.30 9.29
N GLY A 192 12.40 -9.36 8.62
CA GLY A 192 13.58 -10.15 9.00
C GLY A 192 13.32 -11.17 10.11
N GLY A 193 12.06 -11.49 10.40
CA GLY A 193 11.70 -12.59 11.29
C GLY A 193 11.93 -13.96 10.63
N ALA A 194 12.26 -14.97 11.44
CA ALA A 194 12.34 -16.35 10.98
C ALA A 194 10.95 -16.87 10.57
N LYS A 195 10.88 -17.71 9.53
CA LYS A 195 9.64 -18.45 9.21
C LYS A 195 9.38 -19.45 10.33
N ASN A 196 8.37 -19.21 11.17
CA ASN A 196 7.85 -20.24 12.06
C ASN A 196 7.01 -21.22 11.23
N SER A 197 7.59 -22.37 10.92
CA SER A 197 7.05 -23.42 10.06
C SER A 197 5.84 -24.19 10.62
N THR A 198 5.22 -23.75 11.72
CA THR A 198 4.30 -24.58 12.50
C THR A 198 2.80 -24.35 12.30
N GLN A 199 2.34 -23.40 11.48
CA GLN A 199 0.90 -23.28 11.15
C GLN A 199 0.64 -22.71 9.75
N SER A 200 1.00 -23.44 8.69
CA SER A 200 0.34 -23.24 7.39
C SER A 200 -0.82 -24.22 7.28
N SER A 201 -2.01 -23.84 7.73
CA SER A 201 -3.22 -24.56 7.34
C SER A 201 -3.45 -24.26 5.87
N GLY A 202 -3.03 -25.18 5.00
CA GLY A 202 -3.33 -25.12 3.57
C GLY A 202 -4.84 -24.93 3.37
N PHE A 203 -5.19 -24.19 2.33
CA PHE A 203 -6.58 -23.96 1.93
C PHE A 203 -7.26 -25.31 1.71
N ALA A 204 -8.06 -25.76 2.68
CA ALA A 204 -8.91 -26.94 2.50
C ALA A 204 -10.11 -26.50 1.66
N PRO A 205 -10.33 -27.06 0.46
CA PRO A 205 -11.49 -26.72 -0.35
C PRO A 205 -12.76 -27.16 0.39
N GLY A 206 -13.48 -26.19 0.94
CA GLY A 206 -14.77 -26.41 1.58
C GLY A 206 -15.82 -26.75 0.52
N THR A 207 -16.44 -27.91 0.67
CA THR A 207 -17.62 -28.32 -0.10
C THR A 207 -18.77 -27.36 0.21
N VAL A 208 -19.17 -26.56 -0.79
CA VAL A 208 -20.39 -25.77 -0.73
C VAL A 208 -21.57 -26.75 -0.72
N LYS A 209 -22.22 -26.90 0.44
CA LYS A 209 -23.50 -27.60 0.54
C LYS A 209 -24.58 -26.68 -0.06
N PRO A 210 -25.41 -27.12 -1.02
CA PRO A 210 -26.46 -26.29 -1.57
C PRO A 210 -27.47 -25.96 -0.46
N ALA A 211 -27.89 -24.70 -0.41
CA ALA A 211 -28.97 -24.26 0.46
C ALA A 211 -30.30 -24.83 -0.04
N ASN A 212 -31.08 -25.39 0.89
CA ASN A 212 -32.49 -25.73 0.69
C ASN A 212 -33.35 -24.47 0.66
#